data_AF-A0A7C4JGS5-F1
#
_entry.id   AF-A0A7C4JGS5-F1
#
_cell.length_a   1.000
_cell.length_b   1.000
_cell.length_c   1.000
_cell.angle_alpha   90.00
_cell.angle_beta   90.00
_cell.angle_gamma   90.00
#
_symmetry.space_group_name_H-M   'P 1'
#
loop_
_entity.id
_entity.type
_entity.pdbx_description
1 polymer ?
#
loop_
_entity_poly.entity_id
_entity_poly.type
_entity_poly.pdbx_seq_one_letter_code
_entity_poly.pdbx_strand_id
1 'polypeptide(L)'
;MNKKIRTLLFLILFLIFITFSPVLVLYSLGYTYDFEKKALVKTGVLFVQAKPPSVQIFLSGKFKKKTDKIFGKAKILRLKPKKYLVEIKKENYLPWKKELEIKEGKVTEVLGVILIPEKINFKEIENKKEIFLKRKQKDFIFPKKVGNFEIFLEGKDLFSFSLDKGKEKILENFLGWDEKGDKILVFSNKEIWEISFAGKTLLFRTSEEIQDAVFLTENYIVFALSGKIVILETDIRDKPNFYEIAKFENPRLAINSKNQILVLEKDKLFISDSLY
;
A
#
# COMPACT_ATOMS: atom_id res chain seq x y z
N MET A 1 -38.10 -35.57 -43.42
CA MET A 1 -38.36 -35.37 -41.97
C MET A 1 -39.83 -35.03 -41.78
N ASN A 2 -40.54 -35.66 -40.84
CA ASN A 2 -41.96 -35.40 -40.59
C ASN A 2 -42.19 -33.94 -40.14
N LYS A 3 -43.21 -33.25 -40.68
CA LYS A 3 -43.56 -31.86 -40.32
C LYS A 3 -43.69 -31.66 -38.81
N LYS A 4 -44.28 -32.63 -38.10
CA LYS A 4 -44.44 -32.60 -36.64
C LYS A 4 -43.10 -32.66 -35.90
N ILE A 5 -42.17 -33.49 -36.37
CA ILE A 5 -40.82 -33.62 -35.79
C ILE A 5 -40.02 -32.34 -35.99
N ARG A 6 -40.11 -31.70 -37.17
CA ARG A 6 -39.44 -30.42 -37.44
C ARG A 6 -39.95 -29.31 -36.53
N THR A 7 -41.26 -29.20 -36.34
CA THR A 7 -41.86 -28.20 -35.45
C THR A 7 -41.47 -28.45 -33.99
N LEU A 8 -41.46 -29.70 -33.53
CA LEU A 8 -41.04 -30.06 -32.17
C LEU A 8 -39.58 -29.67 -31.92
N LEU A 9 -38.67 -30.03 -32.83
CA LEU A 9 -37.25 -29.66 -32.73
C LEU A 9 -37.06 -28.14 -32.71
N PHE A 10 -37.79 -27.40 -33.56
CA PHE A 10 -37.76 -25.94 -33.56
C PHE A 10 -38.19 -25.36 -32.21
N LEU A 11 -39.31 -25.82 -31.65
CA LEU A 11 -39.81 -25.33 -30.36
C LEU A 11 -38.83 -25.60 -29.21
N ILE A 12 -38.20 -26.78 -29.19
CA ILE A 12 -37.19 -27.13 -28.18
C ILE A 12 -35.97 -26.22 -28.31
N LEU A 13 -35.43 -26.06 -29.52
CA LEU A 13 -34.27 -25.19 -29.75
C LEU A 13 -34.56 -23.73 -29.45
N PHE A 14 -35.76 -23.25 -29.78
CA PHE A 14 -36.22 -21.90 -29.47
C PHE A 14 -36.32 -21.68 -27.95
N LEU A 15 -36.86 -22.64 -27.21
CA LEU A 15 -36.96 -22.55 -25.75
C LEU A 15 -35.58 -22.61 -25.08
N ILE A 16 -34.69 -23.47 -25.58
CA ILE A 16 -33.29 -23.52 -25.12
C ILE A 16 -32.62 -22.18 -25.41
N PHE A 17 -32.79 -21.61 -26.60
CA PHE A 17 -32.17 -20.34 -26.97
C PHE A 17 -32.67 -19.19 -26.08
N ILE A 18 -33.99 -19.09 -25.84
CA ILE A 18 -34.58 -18.04 -24.99
C ILE A 18 -34.12 -18.15 -23.53
N THR A 19 -33.89 -19.36 -23.02
CA THR A 19 -33.45 -19.56 -21.63
C THR A 19 -31.93 -19.44 -21.47
N PHE A 20 -31.16 -20.00 -22.41
CA PHE A 20 -29.71 -20.04 -22.34
C PHE A 20 -29.07 -18.69 -22.71
N SER A 21 -29.65 -17.94 -23.67
CA SER A 21 -29.06 -16.67 -24.12
C SER A 21 -28.98 -15.63 -23.00
N PRO A 22 -30.04 -15.36 -22.20
CA PRO A 22 -29.96 -14.43 -21.07
C PRO A 22 -28.93 -14.87 -20.03
N VAL A 23 -28.83 -16.17 -19.74
CA VAL A 23 -27.83 -16.71 -18.80
C VAL A 23 -26.41 -16.48 -19.32
N LEU A 24 -26.18 -16.73 -20.61
CA LEU A 24 -24.88 -16.51 -21.26
C LEU A 24 -24.51 -15.02 -21.30
N VAL A 25 -25.47 -14.14 -21.58
CA VAL A 25 -25.28 -12.68 -21.57
C VAL A 25 -24.93 -12.21 -20.17
N LEU A 26 -25.69 -12.62 -19.15
CA LEU A 26 -25.42 -12.29 -17.75
C LEU A 26 -24.04 -12.80 -17.31
N TYR A 27 -23.69 -14.03 -17.67
CA TYR A 27 -22.38 -14.60 -17.38
C TYR A 27 -21.23 -13.82 -18.04
N SER A 28 -21.43 -13.36 -19.28
CA SER A 28 -20.46 -12.58 -20.05
C SER A 28 -20.30 -11.15 -19.50
N LEU A 29 -21.38 -10.57 -19.00
CA LEU A 29 -21.39 -9.29 -18.26
C LEU A 29 -20.82 -9.41 -16.84
N GLY A 30 -20.45 -10.63 -16.42
CA GLY A 30 -19.81 -10.89 -15.14
C GLY A 30 -20.76 -11.07 -13.96
N TYR A 31 -22.05 -11.34 -14.21
CA TYR A 31 -23.01 -11.68 -13.17
C TYR A 31 -22.82 -13.11 -12.68
N THR A 32 -23.02 -13.30 -11.38
CA THR A 32 -23.10 -14.60 -10.72
C THR A 32 -24.25 -14.59 -9.72
N TYR A 33 -24.84 -15.75 -9.46
CA TYR A 33 -25.79 -15.88 -8.36
C TYR A 33 -25.05 -16.00 -7.02
N ASP A 34 -25.46 -15.20 -6.05
CA ASP A 34 -25.01 -15.29 -4.67
C ASP A 34 -26.10 -15.95 -3.82
N PHE A 35 -25.88 -17.20 -3.43
CA PHE A 35 -26.84 -17.99 -2.64
C PHE A 35 -27.06 -17.41 -1.23
N GLU A 36 -26.06 -16.74 -0.65
CA GLU A 36 -26.20 -16.12 0.67
C GLU A 36 -27.15 -14.92 0.60
N LYS A 37 -27.03 -14.11 -0.44
CA LYS A 37 -27.87 -12.91 -0.66
C LYS A 37 -29.14 -13.19 -1.47
N LYS A 38 -29.30 -14.42 -1.98
CA LYS A 38 -30.35 -14.85 -2.93
C LYS A 38 -30.52 -13.90 -4.12
N ALA A 39 -29.42 -13.33 -4.61
CA ALA A 39 -29.44 -12.26 -5.60
C ALA A 39 -28.43 -12.49 -6.73
N LEU A 40 -28.73 -11.96 -7.92
CA LEU A 40 -27.75 -11.81 -8.98
C LEU A 40 -26.85 -10.62 -8.64
N VAL A 41 -25.54 -10.86 -8.60
CA VAL A 41 -24.54 -9.84 -8.30
C VAL A 41 -23.48 -9.82 -9.39
N LYS A 42 -23.04 -8.64 -9.79
CA LYS A 42 -21.92 -8.45 -10.70
C LYS A 42 -20.61 -8.66 -9.93
N THR A 43 -19.75 -9.51 -10.48
CA THR A 43 -18.48 -9.82 -9.85
C THR A 43 -17.53 -8.62 -9.87
N GLY A 44 -16.70 -8.53 -8.83
CA GLY A 44 -15.58 -7.60 -8.79
C GLY A 44 -14.28 -8.24 -9.27
N VAL A 45 -13.26 -7.40 -9.35
CA VAL A 45 -11.90 -7.78 -9.76
C VAL A 45 -10.92 -7.35 -8.68
N LEU A 46 -9.95 -8.20 -8.36
CA LEU A 46 -8.78 -7.81 -7.58
C LEU A 46 -7.57 -7.70 -8.51
N PHE A 47 -6.94 -6.53 -8.53
CA PHE A 47 -5.69 -6.30 -9.24
C PHE A 47 -4.57 -6.09 -8.23
N VAL A 48 -3.53 -6.91 -8.31
CA VAL A 48 -2.40 -6.91 -7.39
C VAL A 48 -1.13 -6.62 -8.16
N GLN A 49 -0.30 -5.73 -7.65
CA GLN A 49 1.09 -5.55 -8.07
C GLN A 49 2.00 -5.55 -6.84
N ALA A 50 2.98 -6.45 -6.83
CA ALA A 50 3.90 -6.64 -5.73
C ALA A 50 5.34 -6.84 -6.20
N LYS A 51 6.29 -6.43 -5.36
CA LYS A 51 7.73 -6.70 -5.51
C LYS A 51 8.23 -7.52 -4.31
N PRO A 52 9.15 -8.47 -4.54
CA PRO A 52 9.66 -8.95 -5.84
C PRO A 52 8.58 -9.68 -6.67
N PRO A 53 8.79 -9.97 -7.97
CA PRO A 53 7.80 -10.68 -8.78
C PRO A 53 7.62 -12.15 -8.36
N SER A 54 6.63 -12.84 -8.94
CA SER A 54 6.28 -14.25 -8.65
C SER A 54 5.79 -14.54 -7.22
N VAL A 55 5.06 -13.61 -6.60
CA VAL A 55 4.44 -13.81 -5.28
C VAL A 55 3.15 -14.62 -5.41
N GLN A 56 2.80 -15.37 -4.37
CA GLN A 56 1.54 -16.10 -4.26
C GLN A 56 0.46 -15.21 -3.63
N ILE A 57 -0.73 -15.21 -4.21
CA ILE A 57 -1.89 -14.46 -3.71
C ILE A 57 -2.93 -15.46 -3.20
N PHE A 58 -3.33 -15.27 -1.95
CA PHE A 58 -4.35 -16.03 -1.26
C PHE A 58 -5.53 -15.12 -0.92
N LEU A 59 -6.75 -15.63 -1.08
CA LEU A 59 -7.97 -14.95 -0.64
C LEU A 59 -8.69 -15.84 0.37
N SER A 60 -8.81 -15.34 1.61
CA SER A 60 -9.40 -16.06 2.74
C SER A 60 -8.78 -17.46 2.89
N GLY A 61 -7.45 -17.53 2.88
CA GLY A 61 -6.66 -18.77 3.00
C GLY A 61 -6.57 -19.63 1.73
N LYS A 62 -7.34 -19.34 0.67
CA LYS A 62 -7.34 -20.13 -0.57
C LYS A 62 -6.39 -19.52 -1.60
N PHE A 63 -5.43 -20.31 -2.08
CA PHE A 63 -4.55 -19.90 -3.18
C PHE A 63 -5.39 -19.54 -4.42
N LYS A 64 -5.08 -18.42 -5.05
CA LYS A 64 -5.77 -17.96 -6.27
C LYS A 64 -4.86 -17.93 -7.47
N LYS A 65 -3.69 -17.29 -7.34
CA LYS A 65 -2.81 -17.02 -8.47
C LYS A 65 -1.42 -16.63 -7.98
N LYS A 66 -0.42 -16.77 -8.85
CA LYS A 66 0.88 -16.10 -8.70
C LYS A 66 0.91 -14.83 -9.55
N THR A 67 1.68 -13.83 -9.12
CA THR A 67 1.98 -12.70 -10.00
C THR A 67 2.89 -13.12 -11.14
N ASP A 68 2.85 -12.37 -12.25
CA ASP A 68 3.74 -12.60 -13.37
C ASP A 68 5.21 -12.40 -12.97
N LYS A 69 6.11 -13.04 -13.71
CA LYS A 69 7.54 -13.10 -13.39
C LYS A 69 8.29 -11.79 -13.65
N ILE A 70 7.72 -10.86 -14.41
CA ILE A 70 8.44 -9.69 -14.94
C ILE A 70 8.01 -8.44 -14.16
N PHE A 71 6.72 -8.15 -14.12
CA PHE A 71 6.16 -6.93 -13.54
C PHE A 71 5.52 -7.14 -12.17
N GLY A 72 5.41 -8.39 -11.72
CA GLY A 72 4.82 -8.73 -10.42
C GLY A 72 3.34 -8.40 -10.33
N LYS A 73 2.60 -8.49 -11.44
CA LYS A 73 1.16 -8.19 -11.54
C LYS A 73 0.30 -9.44 -11.58
N ALA A 74 -0.90 -9.36 -11.03
CA ALA A 74 -1.94 -10.39 -11.18
C ALA A 74 -3.33 -9.74 -11.21
N LYS A 75 -4.18 -10.26 -12.09
CA LYS A 75 -5.62 -9.97 -12.12
C LYS A 75 -6.40 -11.22 -11.73
N ILE A 76 -7.23 -11.10 -10.70
CA ILE A 76 -8.13 -12.16 -10.21
C ILE A 76 -9.55 -11.70 -10.51
N LEU A 77 -10.19 -12.40 -11.44
CA LEU A 77 -11.51 -12.08 -11.96
C LEU A 77 -12.59 -12.84 -11.20
N ARG A 78 -13.85 -12.43 -11.41
CA ARG A 78 -15.05 -13.14 -10.99
C ARG A 78 -15.14 -13.35 -9.47
N LEU A 79 -14.71 -12.34 -8.69
CA LEU A 79 -14.82 -12.37 -7.24
C LEU A 79 -16.23 -11.92 -6.82
N LYS A 80 -16.89 -12.69 -5.96
CA LYS A 80 -18.17 -12.29 -5.37
C LYS A 80 -17.96 -11.05 -4.49
N PRO A 81 -18.87 -10.05 -4.51
CA PRO A 81 -18.73 -8.86 -3.69
C PRO A 81 -18.86 -9.16 -2.19
N LYS A 82 -17.75 -9.05 -1.47
CA LYS A 82 -17.62 -9.19 -0.01
C LYS A 82 -16.22 -8.77 0.45
N LYS A 83 -15.99 -8.78 1.77
CA LYS A 83 -14.65 -8.66 2.34
C LYS A 83 -13.87 -9.96 2.18
N TYR A 84 -12.60 -9.84 1.79
CA TYR A 84 -11.64 -10.94 1.73
C TYR A 84 -10.39 -10.57 2.53
N LEU A 85 -9.88 -11.54 3.29
CA LEU A 85 -8.50 -11.46 3.76
C LEU A 85 -7.58 -11.74 2.58
N VAL A 86 -6.95 -10.70 2.05
CA VAL A 86 -5.96 -10.79 0.99
C VAL A 86 -4.60 -11.00 1.64
N GLU A 87 -3.94 -12.08 1.26
CA GLU A 87 -2.62 -12.43 1.78
C GLU A 87 -1.66 -12.67 0.61
N ILE A 88 -0.54 -11.94 0.60
CA ILE A 88 0.51 -12.03 -0.41
C ILE A 88 1.74 -12.64 0.25
N LYS A 89 2.24 -13.74 -0.32
CA LYS A 89 3.37 -14.50 0.23
C LYS A 89 4.46 -14.75 -0.80
N LYS A 90 5.68 -14.84 -0.29
CA LYS A 90 6.81 -15.43 -0.99
C LYS A 90 7.76 -16.05 0.04
N GLU A 91 8.44 -17.11 -0.34
CA GLU A 91 9.44 -17.78 0.50
C GLU A 91 10.57 -16.81 0.89
N ASN A 92 10.99 -16.82 2.16
CA ASN A 92 11.98 -15.92 2.76
C ASN A 92 11.56 -14.44 2.87
N TYR A 93 10.26 -14.16 2.71
CA TYR A 93 9.70 -12.82 2.91
C TYR A 93 8.54 -12.85 3.90
N LEU A 94 8.42 -11.78 4.69
CA LEU A 94 7.30 -11.55 5.58
C LEU A 94 6.02 -11.39 4.75
N PRO A 95 4.91 -12.01 5.18
CA PRO A 95 3.65 -11.92 4.46
C PRO A 95 3.07 -10.52 4.56
N TRP A 96 2.41 -10.09 3.48
CA TRP A 96 1.55 -8.91 3.48
C TRP A 96 0.10 -9.37 3.62
N LYS A 97 -0.64 -8.74 4.53
CA LYS A 97 -2.04 -9.09 4.82
C LYS A 97 -2.91 -7.85 4.91
N LYS A 98 -4.11 -7.91 4.34
CA LYS A 98 -5.10 -6.86 4.49
C LYS A 98 -6.51 -7.40 4.27
N GLU A 99 -7.48 -6.97 5.08
CA GLU A 99 -8.88 -7.22 4.81
C GLU A 99 -9.42 -6.16 3.82
N LEU A 100 -9.80 -6.60 2.63
CA LEU A 100 -10.24 -5.71 1.55
C LEU A 100 -11.64 -6.05 1.07
N GLU A 101 -12.46 -5.02 0.90
CA GLU A 101 -13.78 -5.14 0.29
C GLU A 101 -13.67 -5.18 -1.24
N ILE A 102 -14.16 -6.27 -1.82
CA ILE A 102 -14.41 -6.35 -3.27
C ILE A 102 -15.83 -5.85 -3.52
N LYS A 103 -15.95 -4.78 -4.29
CA LYS A 103 -17.24 -4.16 -4.64
C LYS A 103 -17.75 -4.69 -5.98
N GLU A 104 -19.07 -4.70 -6.10
CA GLU A 104 -19.79 -5.12 -7.30
C GLU A 104 -19.37 -4.32 -8.53
N GLY A 105 -18.94 -5.01 -9.59
CA GLY A 105 -18.55 -4.40 -10.87
C GLY A 105 -17.32 -3.49 -10.81
N LYS A 106 -16.57 -3.45 -9.70
CA LYS A 106 -15.40 -2.59 -9.51
C LYS A 106 -14.10 -3.39 -9.47
N VAL A 107 -13.01 -2.70 -9.78
CA VAL A 107 -11.65 -3.18 -9.54
C VAL A 107 -11.20 -2.66 -8.17
N THR A 108 -10.83 -3.58 -7.29
CA THR A 108 -10.09 -3.26 -6.07
C THR A 108 -8.61 -3.41 -6.38
N GLU A 109 -7.83 -2.36 -6.15
CA GLU A 109 -6.41 -2.32 -6.50
C GLU A 109 -5.51 -2.43 -5.26
N VAL A 110 -4.48 -3.26 -5.36
CA VAL A 110 -3.43 -3.44 -4.37
C VAL A 110 -2.11 -3.23 -5.11
N LEU A 111 -1.66 -1.98 -5.15
CA LEU A 111 -0.50 -1.54 -5.93
C LEU A 111 0.69 -1.26 -5.04
N GLY A 112 1.89 -1.43 -5.59
CA GLY A 112 3.14 -1.08 -4.94
C GLY A 112 3.39 -1.81 -3.61
N VAL A 113 2.87 -3.05 -3.46
CA VAL A 113 3.21 -3.88 -2.30
C VAL A 113 4.68 -4.29 -2.39
N ILE A 114 5.40 -4.18 -1.27
CA ILE A 114 6.78 -4.64 -1.15
C ILE A 114 6.79 -5.67 -0.06
N LEU A 115 7.12 -6.91 -0.41
CA LEU A 115 7.37 -7.93 0.60
C LEU A 115 8.75 -7.69 1.20
N ILE A 116 8.79 -7.61 2.53
CA ILE A 116 10.02 -7.36 3.28
C ILE A 116 10.73 -8.70 3.52
N PRO A 117 12.04 -8.84 3.22
CA PRO A 117 12.78 -10.05 3.54
C PRO A 117 12.68 -10.39 5.03
N GLU A 118 12.56 -11.66 5.39
CA GLU A 118 12.52 -12.09 6.81
C GLU A 118 13.81 -11.76 7.56
N LYS A 119 14.93 -11.68 6.83
CA LYS A 119 16.24 -11.29 7.36
C LYS A 119 16.82 -10.18 6.51
N ILE A 120 17.15 -9.06 7.15
CA ILE A 120 17.82 -7.92 6.52
C ILE A 120 19.15 -7.75 7.24
N ASN A 121 20.25 -7.89 6.50
CA ASN A 121 21.58 -7.65 7.07
C ASN A 121 21.96 -6.19 6.89
N PHE A 122 22.65 -5.66 7.89
CA PHE A 122 23.26 -4.33 7.85
C PHE A 122 24.78 -4.48 7.90
N LYS A 123 25.48 -3.75 7.03
CA LYS A 123 26.95 -3.73 6.99
C LYS A 123 27.45 -2.33 7.26
N GLU A 124 28.44 -2.19 8.13
CA GLU A 124 29.14 -0.92 8.34
C GLU A 124 29.93 -0.56 7.07
N ILE A 125 29.88 0.70 6.67
CA ILE A 125 30.60 1.23 5.50
C ILE A 125 31.35 2.50 5.86
N GLU A 126 32.56 2.63 5.33
CA GLU A 126 33.34 3.86 5.45
C GLU A 126 32.83 4.91 4.45
N ASN A 127 32.72 6.15 4.93
CA ASN A 127 32.73 7.37 4.13
C ASN A 127 31.56 7.63 3.14
N LYS A 128 30.33 7.78 3.66
CA LYS A 128 29.18 8.38 2.91
C LYS A 128 28.29 9.30 3.78
N LYS A 129 28.88 10.05 4.71
CA LYS A 129 28.12 11.02 5.55
C LYS A 129 27.47 12.13 4.72
N GLU A 130 27.91 12.37 3.49
CA GLU A 130 27.32 13.35 2.56
C GLU A 130 25.81 13.22 2.36
N ILE A 131 25.27 11.99 2.37
CA ILE A 131 23.82 11.75 2.23
C ILE A 131 23.06 12.39 3.39
N PHE A 132 23.60 12.28 4.61
CA PHE A 132 22.99 12.87 5.81
C PHE A 132 23.24 14.37 5.90
N LEU A 133 24.36 14.87 5.36
CA LEU A 133 24.60 16.31 5.24
C LEU A 133 23.57 16.99 4.32
N LYS A 134 23.24 16.35 3.18
CA LYS A 134 22.18 16.83 2.29
C LYS A 134 20.80 16.77 2.94
N ARG A 135 20.51 15.72 3.73
CA ARG A 135 19.24 15.60 4.46
C ARG A 135 19.11 16.64 5.57
N LYS A 136 20.20 16.94 6.28
CA LYS A 136 20.24 17.94 7.37
C LYS A 136 20.02 19.39 6.88
N GLN A 137 20.23 19.69 5.60
CA GLN A 137 19.93 21.01 5.03
C GLN A 137 18.42 21.25 4.73
N LYS A 138 17.53 20.31 5.07
CA LYS A 138 16.07 20.42 4.81
C LYS A 138 15.29 21.27 5.83
N ASP A 139 15.92 21.88 6.84
CA ASP A 139 15.24 22.67 7.88
C ASP A 139 14.69 24.04 7.38
N PHE A 140 14.81 24.38 6.08
CA PHE A 140 14.48 25.70 5.52
C PHE A 140 13.41 25.75 4.41
N ILE A 141 12.60 24.70 4.19
CA ILE A 141 11.67 24.61 3.02
C ILE A 141 10.18 24.74 3.40
N PHE A 142 9.86 25.48 4.47
CA PHE A 142 8.48 25.90 4.75
C PHE A 142 8.38 27.43 4.59
N PRO A 143 7.30 27.97 3.99
CA PRO A 143 6.05 27.27 3.61
C PRO A 143 6.17 26.41 2.35
N LYS A 144 5.30 25.39 2.23
CA LYS A 144 5.24 24.49 1.07
C LYS A 144 3.81 24.26 0.63
N LYS A 145 3.58 24.36 -0.68
CA LYS A 145 2.26 24.14 -1.30
C LYS A 145 2.11 22.69 -1.78
N VAL A 146 1.03 22.03 -1.39
CA VAL A 146 0.64 20.68 -1.81
C VAL A 146 -0.82 20.71 -2.24
N GLY A 147 -1.06 20.71 -3.55
CA GLY A 147 -2.40 20.93 -4.09
C GLY A 147 -2.98 22.26 -3.61
N ASN A 148 -4.08 22.19 -2.86
CA ASN A 148 -4.77 23.36 -2.29
C ASN A 148 -4.33 23.69 -0.85
N PHE A 149 -3.41 22.91 -0.29
CA PHE A 149 -2.90 23.12 1.06
C PHE A 149 -1.58 23.90 1.01
N GLU A 150 -1.44 24.88 1.91
CA GLU A 150 -0.16 25.50 2.25
C GLU A 150 0.25 25.04 3.64
N ILE A 151 1.43 24.43 3.74
CA ILE A 151 1.95 23.89 4.99
C ILE A 151 3.03 24.85 5.48
N PHE A 152 2.98 25.25 6.75
CA PHE A 152 3.94 26.19 7.33
C PHE A 152 4.16 25.92 8.83
N LEU A 153 5.26 26.44 9.35
CA LEU A 153 5.59 26.37 10.77
C LEU A 153 5.16 27.65 11.48
N GLU A 154 4.63 27.50 12.69
CA GLU A 154 4.38 28.60 13.62
C GLU A 154 4.90 28.19 15.00
N GLY A 155 6.03 28.79 15.40
CA GLY A 155 6.80 28.28 16.54
C GLY A 155 7.40 26.91 16.21
N LYS A 156 7.08 25.90 17.04
CA LYS A 156 7.51 24.50 16.85
C LYS A 156 6.44 23.62 16.20
N ASP A 157 5.25 24.17 15.97
CA ASP A 157 4.11 23.41 15.50
C ASP A 157 3.94 23.59 13.99
N LEU A 158 3.45 22.54 13.33
CA LEU A 158 3.17 22.52 11.90
C LEU A 158 1.69 22.71 11.64
N PHE A 159 1.37 23.63 10.74
CA PHE A 159 0.02 24.00 10.35
C PHE A 159 -0.21 23.78 8.85
N SER A 160 -1.45 23.54 8.48
CA SER A 160 -1.94 23.60 7.11
C SER A 160 -2.97 24.72 6.99
N PHE A 161 -2.94 25.46 5.88
CA PHE A 161 -4.01 26.35 5.48
C PHE A 161 -4.60 25.90 4.14
N SER A 162 -5.91 26.00 4.02
CA SER A 162 -6.65 25.84 2.77
C SER A 162 -7.82 26.82 2.75
N LEU A 163 -8.25 27.26 1.58
CA LEU A 163 -9.36 28.21 1.47
C LEU A 163 -10.67 27.65 2.02
N ASP A 164 -10.88 26.33 1.91
CA ASP A 164 -12.09 25.63 2.34
C ASP A 164 -12.11 25.32 3.85
N LYS A 165 -10.98 24.99 4.47
CA LYS A 165 -10.91 24.61 5.90
C LYS A 165 -10.27 25.65 6.81
N GLY A 166 -9.68 26.71 6.24
CA GLY A 166 -8.88 27.67 7.00
C GLY A 166 -7.59 27.05 7.54
N LYS A 167 -7.11 27.61 8.66
CA LYS A 167 -5.89 27.18 9.35
C LYS A 167 -6.20 26.01 10.29
N GLU A 168 -5.50 24.90 10.11
CA GLU A 168 -5.59 23.72 10.97
C GLU A 168 -4.19 23.33 11.45
N LYS A 169 -4.07 22.93 12.72
CA LYS A 169 -2.85 22.29 13.20
C LYS A 169 -2.74 20.88 12.61
N ILE A 170 -1.54 20.50 12.17
CA ILE A 170 -1.23 19.15 11.70
C ILE A 170 -0.53 18.38 12.82
N LEU A 171 0.50 18.99 13.40
CA LEU A 171 1.46 18.30 14.23
C LEU A 171 2.07 19.26 15.26
N GLU A 172 2.18 18.81 16.50
CA GLU A 172 2.90 19.52 17.55
C GLU A 172 4.35 19.08 17.63
N ASN A 173 5.25 20.00 17.98
CA ASN A 173 6.68 19.73 18.13
C ASN A 173 7.28 19.02 16.92
N PHE A 174 7.16 19.67 15.75
CA PHE A 174 7.72 19.21 14.50
C PHE A 174 9.20 18.86 14.65
N LEU A 175 9.58 17.64 14.28
CA LEU A 175 10.96 17.15 14.35
C LEU A 175 11.61 17.04 12.97
N GLY A 176 10.85 16.71 11.93
CA GLY A 176 11.40 16.53 10.61
C GLY A 176 10.38 16.15 9.57
N TRP A 177 10.88 16.06 8.33
CA TRP A 177 10.08 15.73 7.16
C TRP A 177 10.88 14.97 6.11
N ASP A 178 10.15 14.36 5.19
CA ASP A 178 10.68 13.79 3.95
C ASP A 178 9.66 13.93 2.82
N GLU A 179 10.07 13.70 1.58
CA GLU A 179 9.16 13.76 0.43
C GLU A 179 9.46 12.65 -0.58
N LYS A 180 8.42 12.14 -1.21
CA LYS A 180 8.54 11.19 -2.32
C LYS A 180 7.36 11.34 -3.26
N GLY A 181 7.67 11.71 -4.51
CA GLY A 181 6.64 12.07 -5.48
C GLY A 181 5.88 13.31 -5.01
N ASP A 182 4.57 13.21 -4.94
CA ASP A 182 3.63 14.23 -4.47
C ASP A 182 3.33 14.14 -2.97
N LYS A 183 3.90 13.16 -2.27
CA LYS A 183 3.68 12.91 -0.85
C LYS A 183 4.75 13.56 0.01
N ILE A 184 4.31 14.15 1.12
CA ILE A 184 5.16 14.68 2.17
C ILE A 184 4.92 13.87 3.44
N LEU A 185 6.00 13.42 4.06
CA LEU A 185 6.02 12.83 5.39
C LEU A 185 6.42 13.92 6.37
N VAL A 186 5.69 14.10 7.46
CA VAL A 186 6.06 14.98 8.58
C VAL A 186 5.89 14.22 9.88
N PHE A 187 6.78 14.46 10.84
CA PHE A 187 6.75 13.71 12.10
C PHE A 187 7.23 14.52 13.30
N SER A 188 6.71 14.16 14.46
CA SER A 188 7.17 14.57 15.78
C SER A 188 7.73 13.36 16.53
N ASN A 189 8.00 13.50 17.83
CA ASN A 189 8.38 12.36 18.67
C ASN A 189 7.21 11.40 18.97
N LYS A 190 5.97 11.72 18.60
CA LYS A 190 4.76 10.92 18.89
C LYS A 190 3.93 10.54 17.69
N GLU A 191 4.03 11.29 16.59
CA GLU A 191 3.16 11.10 15.44
C GLU A 191 3.92 11.17 14.11
N ILE A 192 3.43 10.43 13.12
CA ILE A 192 3.86 10.48 11.73
C ILE A 192 2.63 10.71 10.86
N TRP A 193 2.70 11.72 10.00
CA TRP A 193 1.63 12.12 9.08
C TRP A 193 2.12 12.11 7.64
N GLU A 194 1.27 11.62 6.73
CA GLU A 194 1.40 11.80 5.28
C GLU A 194 0.50 12.95 4.83
N ILE A 195 1.01 13.83 3.99
CA ILE A 195 0.27 14.91 3.36
C ILE A 195 0.44 14.77 1.85
N SER A 196 -0.68 14.76 1.11
CA SER A 196 -0.71 14.72 -0.35
C SER A 196 -1.84 15.59 -0.88
N PHE A 197 -2.07 15.60 -2.19
CA PHE A 197 -3.24 16.27 -2.77
C PHE A 197 -4.58 15.72 -2.22
N ALA A 198 -4.61 14.48 -1.73
CA ALA A 198 -5.80 13.87 -1.15
C ALA A 198 -6.10 14.39 0.28
N GLY A 199 -5.16 15.11 0.89
CA GLY A 199 -5.26 15.66 2.24
C GLY A 199 -4.18 15.10 3.18
N LYS A 200 -4.44 15.22 4.49
CA LYS A 200 -3.56 14.73 5.56
C LYS A 200 -4.07 13.40 6.13
N THR A 201 -3.16 12.47 6.37
CA THR A 201 -3.44 11.15 6.93
C THR A 201 -2.48 10.86 8.08
N LEU A 202 -3.02 10.55 9.26
CA LEU A 202 -2.21 10.05 10.37
C LEU A 202 -1.79 8.60 10.06
N LEU A 203 -0.50 8.38 9.89
CA LEU A 203 0.04 7.04 9.60
C LEU A 203 0.34 6.26 10.88
N PHE A 204 0.87 6.95 11.90
CA PHE A 204 1.31 6.30 13.12
C PHE A 204 1.25 7.24 14.33
N ARG A 205 0.80 6.74 15.47
CA ARG A 205 0.82 7.43 16.77
C ARG A 205 1.29 6.47 17.86
N THR A 206 2.14 6.94 18.75
CA THR A 206 2.76 6.10 19.78
C THR A 206 3.10 6.87 21.06
N SER A 207 3.25 6.13 22.17
CA SER A 207 3.80 6.64 23.43
C SER A 207 5.33 6.53 23.49
N GLU A 208 5.94 5.69 22.66
CA GLU A 208 7.39 5.58 22.48
C GLU A 208 7.96 6.83 21.75
N GLU A 209 9.27 6.96 21.65
CA GLU A 209 9.89 8.11 20.97
C GLU A 209 10.17 7.80 19.49
N ILE A 210 9.60 8.59 18.60
CA ILE A 210 10.00 8.60 17.18
C ILE A 210 11.23 9.51 17.03
N GLN A 211 12.31 8.96 16.50
CA GLN A 211 13.60 9.64 16.40
C GLN A 211 13.85 10.19 14.98
N ASP A 212 13.40 9.46 13.96
CA ASP A 212 13.53 9.84 12.55
C ASP A 212 12.55 9.04 11.69
N ALA A 213 12.14 9.57 10.53
CA ALA A 213 11.30 8.88 9.56
C ALA A 213 11.57 9.33 8.12
N VAL A 214 11.54 8.39 7.17
CA VAL A 214 11.78 8.60 5.72
C VAL A 214 10.84 7.76 4.87
N PHE A 215 10.60 8.17 3.64
CA PHE A 215 9.94 7.31 2.66
C PHE A 215 10.89 6.24 2.12
N LEU A 216 10.53 4.96 2.30
CA LEU A 216 11.15 3.87 1.56
C LEU A 216 10.65 3.85 0.12
N THR A 217 9.33 3.93 -0.06
CA THR A 217 8.64 4.11 -1.34
C THR A 217 7.42 5.00 -1.14
N GLU A 218 6.63 5.27 -2.18
CA GLU A 218 5.39 6.03 -2.03
C GLU A 218 4.35 5.33 -1.13
N ASN A 219 4.50 4.01 -0.91
CA ASN A 219 3.57 3.18 -0.13
C ASN A 219 4.17 2.64 1.18
N TYR A 220 5.43 2.95 1.47
CA TYR A 220 6.13 2.45 2.66
C TYR A 220 7.04 3.51 3.23
N ILE A 221 7.03 3.66 4.55
CA ILE A 221 7.99 4.47 5.30
C ILE A 221 8.91 3.58 6.12
N VAL A 222 10.10 4.09 6.43
CA VAL A 222 10.98 3.52 7.45
C VAL A 222 11.15 4.58 8.54
N PHE A 223 10.98 4.21 9.80
CA PHE A 223 11.17 5.11 10.92
C PHE A 223 11.86 4.44 12.11
N ALA A 224 12.46 5.26 12.95
CA ALA A 224 13.15 4.87 14.17
C ALA A 224 12.24 5.11 15.38
N LEU A 225 11.97 4.05 16.14
CA LEU A 225 11.08 4.02 17.30
C LEU A 225 11.84 3.50 18.52
N SER A 226 12.25 4.39 19.42
CA SER A 226 13.09 4.05 20.59
C SER A 226 14.30 3.17 20.21
N GLY A 227 14.96 3.48 19.08
CA GLY A 227 16.09 2.73 18.52
C GLY A 227 15.71 1.56 17.61
N LYS A 228 14.46 1.11 17.59
CA LYS A 228 14.00 0.07 16.65
C LYS A 228 13.79 0.67 15.27
N ILE A 229 14.28 0.00 14.23
CA ILE A 229 13.98 0.37 12.85
C ILE A 229 12.74 -0.38 12.41
N VAL A 230 11.75 0.37 11.96
CA VAL A 230 10.43 -0.13 11.60
C VAL A 230 10.12 0.24 10.16
N ILE A 231 9.59 -0.71 9.39
CA ILE A 231 8.94 -0.46 8.12
C ILE A 231 7.42 -0.47 8.33
N LEU A 232 6.74 0.55 7.82
CA LEU A 232 5.28 0.69 7.89
C LEU A 232 4.71 0.96 6.50
N GLU A 233 3.68 0.19 6.15
CA GLU A 233 2.85 0.45 4.97
C GLU A 233 1.98 1.70 5.17
N THR A 234 1.84 2.55 4.15
CA THR A 234 1.02 3.78 4.25
C THR A 234 -0.44 3.59 3.83
N ASP A 235 -0.80 2.42 3.29
CA ASP A 235 -2.18 2.06 2.98
C ASP A 235 -2.98 1.76 4.26
N ILE A 236 -3.82 2.72 4.63
CA ILE A 236 -4.68 2.70 5.83
C ILE A 236 -6.10 2.15 5.58
N ARG A 237 -6.38 1.48 4.45
CA ARG A 237 -7.73 0.92 4.17
C ARG A 237 -8.18 -0.14 5.18
N ASP A 238 -7.22 -0.73 5.88
CA ASP A 238 -7.34 -1.64 7.03
C ASP A 238 -6.02 -1.48 7.84
N LYS A 239 -5.83 -2.25 8.92
CA LYS A 239 -4.61 -2.22 9.72
C LYS A 239 -3.36 -2.25 8.83
N PRO A 240 -2.48 -1.23 8.93
CA PRO A 240 -1.23 -1.21 8.18
C PRO A 240 -0.31 -2.39 8.55
N ASN A 241 0.43 -2.89 7.57
CA ASN A 241 1.50 -3.84 7.84
C ASN A 241 2.70 -3.11 8.48
N PHE A 242 3.21 -3.68 9.57
CA PHE A 242 4.30 -3.15 10.39
C PHE A 242 5.36 -4.23 10.57
N TYR A 243 6.64 -3.88 10.37
CA TYR A 243 7.76 -4.80 10.47
C TYR A 243 8.93 -4.16 11.24
N GLU A 244 9.26 -4.70 12.40
CA GLU A 244 10.51 -4.36 13.11
C GLU A 244 11.66 -5.15 12.48
N ILE A 245 12.69 -4.45 11.99
CA ILE A 245 13.74 -5.06 11.15
C ILE A 245 15.14 -5.04 11.78
N ALA A 246 15.41 -4.12 12.70
CA ALA A 246 16.72 -3.96 13.35
C ALA A 246 16.62 -3.05 14.58
N LYS A 247 17.70 -2.96 15.36
CA LYS A 247 17.86 -2.02 16.48
C LYS A 247 19.20 -1.30 16.39
N PHE A 248 19.18 0.00 16.65
CA PHE A 248 20.34 0.89 16.67
C PHE A 248 20.15 1.95 17.78
N GLU A 249 21.23 2.54 18.27
CA GLU A 249 21.22 3.60 19.26
C GLU A 249 21.08 4.98 18.60
N ASN A 250 19.96 5.66 18.85
CA ASN A 250 19.67 7.02 18.31
C ASN A 250 19.94 7.16 16.79
N PRO A 251 19.37 6.26 15.96
CA PRO A 251 19.67 6.23 14.54
C PRO A 251 19.08 7.42 13.78
N ARG A 252 19.80 7.89 12.78
CA ARG A 252 19.25 8.69 11.67
C ARG A 252 19.14 7.82 10.43
N LEU A 253 18.10 8.07 9.64
CA LEU A 253 17.73 7.25 8.50
C LEU A 253 17.98 7.98 7.17
N ALA A 254 18.21 7.23 6.11
CA ALA A 254 18.14 7.74 4.75
C ALA A 254 17.91 6.57 3.80
N ILE A 255 17.37 6.86 2.61
CA ILE A 255 17.17 5.84 1.57
C ILE A 255 18.03 6.22 0.37
N ASN A 256 18.79 5.26 -0.14
CA ASN A 256 19.58 5.47 -1.35
C ASN A 256 18.78 5.15 -2.62
N SER A 257 19.33 5.44 -3.80
CA SER A 257 18.70 5.18 -5.09
C SER A 257 18.46 3.68 -5.40
N LYS A 258 19.06 2.77 -4.62
CA LYS A 258 18.89 1.31 -4.72
C LYS A 258 17.88 0.76 -3.71
N ASN A 259 17.10 1.63 -3.05
CA ASN A 259 16.11 1.28 -2.03
C ASN A 259 16.71 0.51 -0.84
N GLN A 260 17.96 0.81 -0.50
CA GLN A 260 18.60 0.33 0.72
C GLN A 260 18.43 1.36 1.82
N ILE A 261 18.26 0.85 3.04
CA ILE A 261 18.16 1.66 4.25
C ILE A 261 19.58 1.99 4.70
N LEU A 262 19.86 3.28 4.86
CA LEU A 262 21.05 3.80 5.48
C LEU A 262 20.74 4.19 6.91
N VAL A 263 21.56 3.73 7.84
CA VAL A 263 21.41 4.02 9.26
C VAL A 263 22.70 4.67 9.76
N LEU A 264 22.62 5.92 10.19
CA LEU A 264 23.72 6.61 10.86
C LEU A 264 23.52 6.48 12.37
N GLU A 265 24.43 5.77 13.02
CA GLU A 265 24.49 5.59 14.47
C GLU A 265 25.78 6.24 14.97
N LYS A 266 25.66 7.34 15.73
CA LYS A 266 26.79 8.18 16.14
C LYS A 266 27.59 8.61 14.89
N ASP A 267 28.79 8.06 14.70
CA ASP A 267 29.67 8.32 13.56
C ASP A 267 29.77 7.17 12.55
N LYS A 268 29.09 6.06 12.83
CA LYS A 268 29.11 4.85 12.02
C LYS A 268 27.92 4.81 11.08
N LEU A 269 28.20 4.42 9.84
CA LEU A 269 27.18 4.31 8.81
C LEU A 269 26.96 2.85 8.45
N PHE A 270 25.71 2.40 8.53
CA PHE A 270 25.29 1.07 8.15
C PHE A 270 24.42 1.14 6.90
N ILE A 271 24.54 0.14 6.03
CA ILE A 271 23.70 -0.05 4.85
C ILE A 271 23.03 -1.41 4.88
N SER A 272 21.73 -1.45 4.60
CA SER A 272 20.99 -2.70 4.46
C SER A 272 21.29 -3.41 3.14
N ASP A 273 21.02 -4.71 3.08
CA ASP A 273 20.79 -5.38 1.79
C ASP A 273 19.63 -4.70 1.02
N SER A 274 19.57 -4.89 -0.30
CA SER A 274 18.46 -4.35 -1.11
C SER A 274 17.16 -5.09 -0.78
N LEU A 275 16.07 -4.34 -0.61
CA LEU A 275 14.80 -4.89 -0.16
C LEU A 275 13.98 -5.55 -1.28
N TYR A 276 14.20 -5.18 -2.56
CA TYR A 276 13.50 -5.73 -3.72
C TYR A 276 14.15 -5.42 -5.08
#